data_AF-A0A9P1W1N0-F1
#
_entry.id   AF-A0A9P1W1N0-F1
#
_cell.length_a   1.000
_cell.length_b   1.000
_cell.length_c   1.000
_cell.angle_alpha   90.00
_cell.angle_beta   90.00
_cell.angle_gamma   90.00
#
_symmetry.space_group_name_H-M   'P 1'
#
loop_
_entity.id
_entity.type
_entity.pdbx_description
1 polymer ?
#
loop_
_entity_poly.entity_id
_entity_poly.type
_entity_poly.pdbx_seq_one_letter_code
_entity_poly.pdbx_strand_id
1 'polypeptide(L)'
;MNRSRFYRDPAWSALMEAICPKRSAAFSPNLRKWLLAYGRPGDAVYRLRPGQHSSRYGGGEGALFIGQPFNGYAGDQDFSGILLMSVLCNGPGAKRCCLPGAMRALDVVEDFWSRYREVGRCAIDPGHQVQFRDDGRYRRVDDEEVCCWCDAVVKGLSAPAA
;
A
#
# COMPACT_ATOMS: atom_id res chain seq x y z
N MET A 1 -11.99 -20.12 -9.91
CA MET A 1 -10.67 -19.65 -10.39
C MET A 1 -9.58 -20.49 -9.74
N ASN A 2 -8.78 -21.20 -10.55
CA ASN A 2 -7.79 -22.16 -10.07
C ASN A 2 -6.52 -21.42 -9.57
N ARG A 3 -6.28 -21.43 -8.25
CA ARG A 3 -5.18 -20.70 -7.58
C ARG A 3 -3.77 -21.13 -8.04
N SER A 4 -3.64 -22.26 -8.74
CA SER A 4 -2.34 -22.84 -9.13
C SER A 4 -1.61 -22.13 -10.27
N ARG A 5 -2.26 -21.22 -11.02
CA ARG A 5 -1.61 -20.45 -12.10
C ARG A 5 -0.81 -19.25 -11.59
N PHE A 6 -1.22 -18.62 -10.50
CA PHE A 6 -0.55 -17.41 -9.98
C PHE A 6 0.80 -17.71 -9.30
N TYR A 7 0.97 -18.90 -8.74
CA TYR A 7 2.24 -19.35 -8.17
C TYR A 7 3.34 -19.60 -9.23
N ARG A 8 3.02 -19.52 -10.53
CA ARG A 8 3.99 -19.73 -11.61
C ARG A 8 4.58 -18.44 -12.17
N ASP A 9 4.12 -17.27 -11.74
CA ASP A 9 4.77 -16.01 -12.10
C ASP A 9 5.98 -15.80 -11.18
N PRO A 10 7.23 -15.84 -11.70
CA PRO A 10 8.43 -15.73 -10.88
C PRO A 10 8.56 -14.36 -10.21
N ALA A 11 8.13 -13.29 -10.88
CA ALA A 11 8.21 -11.94 -10.34
C ALA A 11 7.22 -11.75 -9.18
N TRP A 12 6.03 -12.35 -9.30
CA TRP A 12 5.04 -12.35 -8.22
C TRP A 12 5.52 -13.15 -7.01
N SER A 13 6.05 -14.35 -7.22
CA SER A 13 6.60 -15.17 -6.13
C SER A 13 7.75 -14.46 -5.41
N ALA A 14 8.69 -13.87 -6.18
CA ALA A 14 9.79 -13.08 -5.63
C ALA A 14 9.30 -11.87 -4.82
N LEU A 15 8.25 -11.16 -5.30
CA LEU A 15 7.63 -10.09 -4.52
C LEU A 15 7.07 -10.60 -3.20
N MET A 16 6.31 -11.69 -3.22
CA MET A 16 5.65 -12.26 -2.02
C MET A 16 6.64 -12.76 -0.96
N GLU A 17 7.80 -13.23 -1.38
CA GLU A 17 8.92 -13.56 -0.50
C GLU A 17 9.64 -12.30 0.02
N ALA A 18 9.83 -11.30 -0.83
CA ALA A 18 10.47 -10.03 -0.47
C ALA A 18 9.73 -9.30 0.64
N ILE A 19 8.40 -9.26 0.56
CA ILE A 19 7.55 -8.50 1.51
C ILE A 19 7.03 -9.34 2.68
N CYS A 20 7.67 -10.48 2.97
CA CYS A 20 7.25 -11.35 4.07
C CYS A 20 7.45 -10.66 5.43
N PRO A 21 6.42 -10.50 6.28
CA PRO A 21 6.55 -9.87 7.61
C PRO A 21 7.53 -10.55 8.56
N LYS A 22 7.89 -11.81 8.30
CA LYS A 22 8.95 -12.51 9.05
C LYS A 22 10.35 -11.93 8.79
N ARG A 23 10.54 -11.21 7.68
CA ARG A 23 11.82 -10.59 7.31
C ARG A 23 12.02 -9.24 7.99
N SER A 24 10.95 -8.51 8.24
CA SER A 24 10.98 -7.21 8.91
C SER A 24 9.59 -6.80 9.37
N ALA A 25 9.52 -6.16 10.54
CA ALA A 25 8.31 -5.50 11.03
C ALA A 25 7.88 -4.32 10.15
N ALA A 26 8.71 -3.85 9.22
CA ALA A 26 8.33 -2.83 8.25
C ALA A 26 7.25 -3.33 7.27
N PHE A 27 7.17 -4.65 7.01
CA PHE A 27 6.21 -5.22 6.07
C PHE A 27 4.88 -5.56 6.73
N SER A 28 3.78 -5.20 6.06
CA SER A 28 2.42 -5.38 6.61
C SER A 28 1.96 -6.84 6.51
N PRO A 29 1.60 -7.49 7.66
CA PRO A 29 0.98 -8.81 7.65
C PRO A 29 -0.35 -8.83 6.91
N ASN A 30 -1.13 -7.75 7.04
CA ASN A 30 -2.44 -7.63 6.42
C ASN A 30 -2.35 -7.47 4.90
N LEU A 31 -1.40 -6.67 4.41
CA LEU A 31 -1.13 -6.57 2.98
C LEU A 31 -0.75 -7.93 2.38
N ARG A 32 0.18 -8.64 3.03
CA ARG A 32 0.58 -9.97 2.53
C ARG A 32 -0.57 -10.97 2.53
N LYS A 33 -1.37 -11.03 3.60
CA LYS A 33 -2.56 -11.89 3.68
C LYS A 33 -3.56 -11.54 2.57
N TRP A 34 -3.76 -10.25 2.31
CA TRP A 34 -4.64 -9.79 1.24
C TRP A 34 -4.12 -10.20 -0.15
N LEU A 35 -2.83 -10.01 -0.43
CA LEU A 35 -2.22 -10.41 -1.70
C LEU A 35 -2.32 -11.92 -1.94
N LEU A 36 -2.20 -12.74 -0.89
CA LEU A 36 -2.43 -14.19 -0.99
C LEU A 36 -3.90 -14.54 -1.29
N ALA A 37 -4.86 -13.74 -0.81
CA ALA A 37 -6.28 -14.01 -0.97
C ALA A 37 -6.86 -13.47 -2.29
N TYR A 38 -6.46 -12.26 -2.69
CA TYR A 38 -7.05 -11.47 -3.77
C TYR A 38 -6.05 -10.84 -4.72
N GLY A 39 -4.76 -10.91 -4.42
CA GLY A 39 -3.70 -10.36 -5.25
C GLY A 39 -3.62 -11.09 -6.59
N ARG A 40 -3.16 -10.37 -7.61
CA ARG A 40 -2.94 -10.86 -8.96
C ARG A 40 -1.57 -10.41 -9.45
N PRO A 41 -0.84 -11.24 -10.22
CA PRO A 41 0.35 -10.77 -10.93
C PRO A 41 0.02 -9.54 -11.77
N GLY A 42 0.86 -8.51 -11.66
CA GLY A 42 0.65 -7.20 -12.28
C GLY A 42 -0.17 -6.20 -11.44
N ASP A 43 -0.62 -6.56 -10.23
CA ASP A 43 -1.24 -5.56 -9.34
C ASP A 43 -0.24 -4.44 -9.08
N ALA A 44 -0.68 -3.20 -9.29
CA ALA A 44 0.08 -2.00 -9.00
C ALA A 44 -0.65 -1.15 -7.96
N VAL A 45 0.07 -0.16 -7.44
CA VAL A 45 -0.51 0.86 -6.57
C VAL A 45 -0.78 2.11 -7.39
N TYR A 46 -1.95 2.69 -7.16
CA TYR A 46 -2.44 3.88 -7.83
C TYR A 46 -2.76 4.95 -6.80
N ARG A 47 -2.54 6.21 -7.15
CA ARG A 47 -2.85 7.36 -6.32
C ARG A 47 -4.03 8.12 -6.93
N LEU A 48 -4.96 8.53 -6.09
CA LEU A 48 -6.02 9.46 -6.48
C LEU A 48 -5.42 10.84 -6.77
N ARG A 49 -5.69 11.37 -7.96
CA ARG A 49 -5.21 12.69 -8.41
C ARG A 49 -5.63 13.83 -7.47
N PRO A 50 -4.81 14.89 -7.32
CA PRO A 50 -5.19 16.10 -6.61
C PRO A 50 -6.53 16.68 -7.09
N GLY A 51 -7.33 17.19 -6.16
CA GLY A 51 -8.66 17.74 -6.46
C GLY A 51 -9.72 16.72 -6.89
N GLN A 52 -9.38 15.43 -6.98
CA GLN A 52 -10.36 14.36 -7.11
C GLN A 52 -10.76 13.90 -5.70
N HIS A 53 -12.04 14.02 -5.38
CA HIS A 53 -12.60 13.42 -4.18
C HIS A 53 -13.58 12.34 -4.62
N SER A 54 -13.37 11.10 -4.16
CA SER A 54 -14.32 10.04 -4.45
C SER A 54 -14.96 9.55 -3.17
N SER A 55 -16.09 10.16 -2.84
CA SER A 55 -17.06 9.56 -1.91
C SER A 55 -17.49 8.16 -2.37
N ARG A 56 -17.36 7.85 -3.68
CA ARG A 56 -17.64 6.52 -4.24
C ARG A 56 -16.59 5.47 -3.88
N TYR A 57 -15.37 5.86 -3.54
CA TYR A 57 -14.24 4.93 -3.30
C TYR A 57 -13.67 5.00 -1.87
N GLY A 58 -14.19 5.89 -1.03
CA GLY A 58 -13.87 5.98 0.40
C GLY A 58 -12.49 6.58 0.72
N GLY A 59 -11.87 7.29 -0.24
CA GLY A 59 -10.55 7.90 -0.08
C GLY A 59 -10.56 9.40 -0.40
N GLY A 60 -9.81 10.17 0.39
CA GLY A 60 -9.52 11.58 0.12
C GLY A 60 -8.39 11.76 -0.89
N GLU A 61 -8.00 13.01 -1.11
CA GLU A 61 -6.86 13.35 -1.97
C GLU A 61 -5.59 12.57 -1.56
N GLY A 62 -4.85 12.07 -2.55
CA GLY A 62 -3.62 11.31 -2.31
C GLY A 62 -3.85 9.87 -1.80
N ALA A 63 -5.10 9.44 -1.63
CA ALA A 63 -5.43 8.07 -1.26
C ALA A 63 -4.81 7.06 -2.24
N LEU A 64 -4.25 5.99 -1.68
CA LEU A 64 -3.65 4.90 -2.44
C LEU A 64 -4.65 3.75 -2.63
N PHE A 65 -4.67 3.20 -3.83
CA PHE A 65 -5.44 2.03 -4.23
C PHE A 65 -4.49 0.93 -4.71
N ILE A 66 -4.87 -0.33 -4.50
CA ILE A 66 -4.15 -1.49 -5.03
C ILE A 66 -5.05 -2.30 -5.94
N GLY A 67 -4.55 -2.67 -7.12
CA GLY A 67 -5.32 -3.40 -8.11
C GLY A 67 -4.79 -3.25 -9.53
N GLN A 68 -5.69 -3.39 -10.50
CA GLN A 68 -5.38 -3.36 -11.94
C GLN A 68 -6.49 -2.63 -12.71
N PRO A 69 -6.17 -1.94 -13.82
CA PRO A 69 -7.15 -1.53 -14.79
C PRO A 69 -7.94 -2.75 -15.28
N PHE A 70 -9.24 -2.58 -15.42
CA PHE A 70 -10.08 -3.59 -16.06
C PHE A 70 -10.15 -3.25 -17.55
N ASN A 71 -9.58 -4.11 -18.39
CA ASN A 71 -9.45 -3.88 -19.83
C ASN A 71 -10.26 -4.94 -20.61
N GLY A 72 -11.55 -5.10 -20.28
CA GLY A 72 -12.41 -6.06 -20.97
C GLY A 72 -12.75 -5.62 -22.40
N TYR A 73 -12.84 -4.32 -22.61
CA TYR A 73 -13.15 -3.68 -23.88
C TYR A 73 -12.25 -2.47 -24.15
N ALA A 74 -12.14 -2.11 -25.43
CA ALA A 74 -11.41 -0.91 -25.84
C ALA A 74 -12.06 0.34 -25.22
N GLY A 75 -11.27 1.12 -24.48
CA GLY A 75 -11.73 2.32 -23.82
C GLY A 75 -12.27 2.11 -22.40
N ASP A 76 -12.26 0.89 -21.85
CA ASP A 76 -12.61 0.67 -20.46
C ASP A 76 -11.77 1.57 -19.54
N GLN A 77 -12.46 2.21 -18.58
CA GLN A 77 -11.86 3.07 -17.57
C GLN A 77 -12.09 2.51 -16.15
N ASP A 78 -12.49 1.25 -16.08
CA ASP A 78 -12.82 0.60 -14.83
C ASP A 78 -11.55 0.11 -14.15
N PHE A 79 -11.59 0.05 -12.81
CA PHE A 79 -10.48 -0.42 -12.01
C PHE A 79 -10.93 -1.55 -11.11
N SER A 80 -10.20 -2.66 -11.12
CA SER A 80 -10.44 -3.80 -10.22
C SER A 80 -9.46 -3.77 -9.07
N GLY A 81 -9.89 -3.24 -7.93
CA GLY A 81 -9.01 -3.03 -6.78
C GLY A 81 -9.74 -2.61 -5.51
N ILE A 82 -9.01 -1.99 -4.59
CA ILE A 82 -9.54 -1.47 -3.33
C ILE A 82 -8.59 -0.41 -2.75
N LEU A 83 -9.10 0.44 -1.85
CA LEU A 83 -8.31 1.35 -1.04
C LEU A 83 -7.24 0.58 -0.25
N LEU A 84 -5.97 0.96 -0.42
CA LEU A 84 -4.83 0.31 0.23
C LEU A 84 -4.94 0.41 1.76
N MET A 85 -5.43 1.53 2.29
CA MET A 85 -5.62 1.69 3.74
C MET A 85 -6.60 0.63 4.30
N SER A 86 -7.69 0.33 3.59
CA SER A 86 -8.61 -0.73 4.00
C SER A 86 -7.93 -2.09 4.06
N VAL A 87 -7.00 -2.37 3.14
CA VAL A 87 -6.18 -3.58 3.14
C VAL A 87 -5.24 -3.61 4.35
N LEU A 88 -4.60 -2.48 4.69
CA LEU A 88 -3.70 -2.40 5.83
C LEU A 88 -4.43 -2.64 7.15
N CYS A 89 -5.63 -2.11 7.31
CA CYS A 89 -6.43 -2.27 8.54
C CYS A 89 -7.10 -3.64 8.63
N ASN A 90 -7.71 -4.12 7.53
CA ASN A 90 -8.63 -5.27 7.58
C ASN A 90 -8.06 -6.55 6.93
N GLY A 91 -6.90 -6.47 6.28
CA GLY A 91 -6.31 -7.60 5.55
C GLY A 91 -7.33 -8.22 4.59
N PRO A 92 -7.55 -9.55 4.61
CA PRO A 92 -8.54 -10.22 3.75
C PRO A 92 -10.00 -9.76 3.93
N GLY A 93 -10.35 -9.03 4.99
CA GLY A 93 -11.68 -8.44 5.13
C GLY A 93 -11.98 -7.36 4.08
N ALA A 94 -10.93 -6.71 3.55
CA ALA A 94 -11.03 -5.72 2.49
C ALA A 94 -11.20 -6.41 1.12
N LYS A 95 -12.43 -6.54 0.62
CA LYS A 95 -12.70 -7.25 -0.64
C LYS A 95 -12.39 -6.39 -1.87
N ARG A 96 -11.66 -6.95 -2.84
CA ARG A 96 -11.50 -6.34 -4.18
C ARG A 96 -12.89 -6.11 -4.80
N CYS A 97 -13.10 -4.93 -5.37
CA CYS A 97 -14.32 -4.57 -6.10
C CYS A 97 -13.98 -4.04 -7.50
N CYS A 98 -15.00 -3.92 -8.35
CA CYS A 98 -14.91 -3.13 -9.57
C CYS A 98 -15.29 -1.69 -9.23
N LEU A 99 -14.46 -0.73 -9.63
CA LEU A 99 -14.66 0.70 -9.48
C LEU A 99 -14.89 1.30 -10.87
N PRO A 100 -16.15 1.49 -11.29
CA PRO A 100 -16.43 1.98 -12.63
C PRO A 100 -15.86 3.37 -12.88
N GLY A 101 -15.20 3.56 -14.01
CA GLY A 101 -14.61 4.83 -14.46
C GLY A 101 -13.42 5.35 -13.63
N ALA A 102 -12.95 4.62 -12.63
CA ALA A 102 -11.94 5.10 -11.69
C ALA A 102 -10.58 5.40 -12.32
N MET A 103 -10.21 4.75 -13.43
CA MET A 103 -8.93 4.99 -14.11
C MET A 103 -8.76 6.44 -14.59
N ARG A 104 -9.85 7.20 -14.75
CA ARG A 104 -9.79 8.63 -15.11
C ARG A 104 -9.20 9.51 -14.00
N ALA A 105 -9.19 9.02 -12.77
CA ALA A 105 -8.78 9.78 -11.57
C ALA A 105 -7.54 9.17 -10.89
N LEU A 106 -6.99 8.09 -11.42
CA LEU A 106 -5.92 7.32 -10.81
C LEU A 106 -4.64 7.42 -11.64
N ASP A 107 -3.54 7.76 -10.98
CA ASP A 107 -2.19 7.66 -11.55
C ASP A 107 -1.45 6.49 -10.91
N VAL A 108 -0.76 5.71 -11.72
CA VAL A 108 0.09 4.63 -11.23
C VAL A 108 1.27 5.20 -10.44
N VAL A 109 1.64 4.53 -9.34
CA VAL A 109 2.84 4.81 -8.56
C VAL A 109 3.92 3.82 -9.01
N GLU A 110 4.65 4.18 -10.07
CA GLU A 110 5.57 3.30 -10.81
C GLU A 110 6.61 2.58 -9.93
N ASP A 111 7.12 3.25 -8.90
CA ASP A 111 8.19 2.78 -8.02
C ASP A 111 7.68 2.18 -6.69
N PHE A 112 6.37 1.95 -6.56
CA PHE A 112 5.81 1.54 -5.27
C PHE A 112 6.41 0.24 -4.76
N TRP A 113 6.48 -0.81 -5.58
CA TRP A 113 6.93 -2.13 -5.12
C TRP A 113 8.43 -2.18 -4.86
N SER A 114 9.25 -1.45 -5.62
CA SER A 114 10.68 -1.34 -5.32
C SER A 114 10.90 -0.66 -3.98
N ARG A 115 10.26 0.49 -3.75
CA ARG A 115 10.34 1.21 -2.47
C ARG A 115 9.76 0.43 -1.32
N TYR A 116 8.62 -0.23 -1.50
CA TYR A 116 8.00 -1.03 -0.45
C TYR A 116 8.90 -2.20 -0.02
N ARG A 117 9.69 -2.80 -0.93
CA ARG A 117 10.67 -3.84 -0.56
C ARG A 117 11.83 -3.30 0.27
N GLU A 118 12.20 -2.05 0.05
CA GLU A 118 13.31 -1.40 0.74
C GLU A 118 12.90 -0.88 2.13
N VAL A 119 11.82 -0.11 2.20
CA VAL A 119 11.43 0.65 3.40
C VAL A 119 10.07 0.23 3.99
N GLY A 120 9.47 -0.83 3.45
CA GLY A 120 8.18 -1.36 3.91
C GLY A 120 7.07 -0.32 3.87
N ARG A 121 6.29 -0.25 4.96
CA ARG A 121 5.17 0.70 5.12
C ARG A 121 5.56 2.17 4.99
N CYS A 122 6.84 2.56 5.06
CA CYS A 122 7.24 3.94 4.74
C CYS A 122 7.04 4.30 3.26
N ALA A 123 6.94 3.32 2.34
CA ALA A 123 6.55 3.60 0.96
C ALA A 123 5.08 4.01 0.81
N ILE A 124 4.24 3.68 1.81
CA ILE A 124 2.83 4.07 1.89
C ILE A 124 2.69 5.42 2.57
N ASP A 125 3.49 5.65 3.61
CA ASP A 125 3.53 6.88 4.40
C ASP A 125 4.95 7.46 4.47
N PRO A 126 5.40 8.12 3.39
CA PRO A 126 6.74 8.72 3.32
C PRO A 126 6.91 9.91 4.26
N GLY A 127 5.80 10.58 4.60
CA GLY A 127 5.77 11.71 5.52
C GLY A 127 5.82 11.31 6.99
N HIS A 128 5.93 10.02 7.32
CA HIS A 128 5.98 9.52 8.69
C HIS A 128 4.82 10.02 9.56
N GLN A 129 3.64 10.11 8.95
CA GLN A 129 2.43 10.57 9.63
C GLN A 129 2.03 9.59 10.74
N VAL A 130 1.41 10.14 11.77
CA VAL A 130 1.18 9.49 13.08
C VAL A 130 0.34 8.20 12.99
N GLN A 131 -0.40 7.98 11.90
CA GLN A 131 -1.34 6.86 11.72
C GLN A 131 -0.68 5.46 11.74
N PHE A 132 0.65 5.35 11.77
CA PHE A 132 1.40 4.08 11.85
C PHE A 132 2.37 4.01 13.05
N ARG A 133 2.11 4.74 14.16
CA ARG A 133 3.06 4.86 15.28
C ARG A 133 3.23 3.58 16.11
N ASP A 134 2.21 2.72 16.18
CA ASP A 134 2.08 1.72 17.26
C ASP A 134 2.85 0.41 17.07
N ASP A 135 3.66 0.26 16.01
CA ASP A 135 4.37 -0.99 15.67
C ASP A 135 5.87 -0.96 16.01
N GLY A 136 6.30 -0.14 16.97
CA GLY A 136 7.74 0.05 17.26
C GLY A 136 8.50 0.72 16.10
N ARG A 137 7.77 1.48 15.28
CA ARG A 137 8.29 2.18 14.09
C ARG A 137 9.36 3.22 14.45
N TYR A 138 9.34 3.75 15.66
CA TYR A 138 10.23 4.83 16.06
C TYR A 138 11.07 4.43 17.27
N ARG A 139 12.34 4.80 17.23
CA ARG A 139 13.26 4.78 18.37
C ARG A 139 13.75 6.19 18.63
N ARG A 140 14.04 6.52 19.90
CA ARG A 140 14.71 7.76 20.23
C ARG A 140 16.22 7.59 20.15
N VAL A 141 16.89 8.54 19.52
CA VAL A 141 18.35 8.68 19.50
C VAL A 141 18.62 10.15 19.81
N ASP A 142 19.26 10.43 20.94
CA ASP A 142 19.38 11.78 21.51
C ASP A 142 18.00 12.47 21.61
N ASP A 143 17.86 13.68 21.04
CA ASP A 143 16.61 14.45 21.01
C ASP A 143 15.76 14.20 19.74
N GLU A 144 16.10 13.17 18.95
CA GLU A 144 15.43 12.86 17.69
C GLU A 144 14.64 11.54 17.73
N GLU A 145 13.49 11.51 17.05
CA GLU A 145 12.78 10.26 16.73
C GLU A 145 13.26 9.75 15.37
N VAL A 146 13.80 8.53 15.33
CA VAL A 146 14.31 7.88 14.11
C VAL A 146 13.41 6.72 13.73
N CYS A 147 13.00 6.66 12.47
CA CYS A 147 12.19 5.55 11.97
C CYS A 147 13.04 4.27 11.83
N CYS A 148 12.70 3.22 12.58
CA CYS A 148 13.34 1.90 12.54
C CYS A 148 13.20 1.16 11.20
N TRP A 149 12.41 1.67 10.25
CA TRP A 149 12.15 1.00 8.96
C TRP A 149 12.90 1.63 7.78
N CYS A 150 13.26 2.91 7.87
CA CYS A 150 13.95 3.62 6.79
C CYS A 150 15.05 4.57 7.28
N ASP A 151 15.33 4.57 8.58
CA ASP A 151 16.32 5.41 9.26
C ASP A 151 16.14 6.93 9.10
N ALA A 152 14.98 7.38 8.58
CA ALA A 152 14.66 8.78 8.51
C ALA A 152 14.48 9.40 9.90
N VAL A 153 15.13 10.55 10.12
CA VAL A 153 14.88 11.43 11.26
C VAL A 153 13.53 12.12 11.08
N VAL A 154 12.63 11.92 12.02
CA VAL A 154 11.31 12.55 12.03
C VAL A 154 11.41 13.90 12.73
N LYS A 155 11.55 14.97 11.95
CA LYS A 155 11.53 16.33 12.49
C LYS A 155 10.11 16.72 12.87
N GLY A 156 9.86 16.97 14.17
CA GLY A 156 8.69 17.74 14.61
C GLY A 156 7.74 17.09 15.60
N LEU A 157 8.25 16.53 16.71
CA LEU A 157 7.46 16.43 17.94
C LEU A 157 8.26 17.07 19.06
N SER A 158 8.09 18.39 19.23
CA SER A 158 8.45 19.07 20.47
C SER A 158 7.97 18.23 21.64
N ALA A 159 8.86 17.94 22.58
CA ALA A 159 8.51 17.28 23.84
C ALA A 159 7.25 17.93 24.44
N PRO A 160 6.33 17.15 25.05
CA PRO A 160 5.30 17.78 25.87
C PRO A 160 6.00 18.62 26.93
N ALA A 161 5.64 19.90 27.02
CA ALA A 161 6.08 20.76 28.10
C ALA A 161 5.75 20.07 29.42
N ALA A 162 6.77 19.99 30.29
CA ALA A 162 6.71 19.37 31.61
C ALA A 162 5.62 19.99 32.50
#